data_AF-A0A3M7D4B0-F1
#
_entry.id   AF-A0A3M7D4B0-F1
#
_cell.length_a   1.000
_cell.length_b   1.000
_cell.length_c   1.000
_cell.angle_alpha   90.00
_cell.angle_beta   90.00
_cell.angle_gamma   90.00
#
_symmetry.space_group_name_H-M   'P 1'
#
loop_
_entity.id
_entity.type
_entity.pdbx_description
1 polymer ?
#
loop_
_entity_poly.entity_id
_entity_poly.type
_entity_poly.pdbx_seq_one_letter_code
_entity_poly.pdbx_strand_id
1 'polypeptide(L)'
;MFIARSEYDRGINTFSPEGRLFQVEYSLEAIKLGSTAIGVTTAEGTVLGVEKRITSSLLETSSVEKVVEIDKHIGCAMSGLQADARSMIEHARVTSQSHAFNYAEPIKVESCTQAICDLALRFGESASGEEEESIMSRP
;
A
#
# COMPACT_ATOMS: atom_id res chain seq x y z
N MET A 1 -8.62 5.48 -25.47
CA MET A 1 -7.94 4.17 -25.62
C MET A 1 -8.01 3.55 -24.24
N PHE A 2 -8.66 2.43 -24.01
CA PHE A 2 -8.13 1.10 -24.34
C PHE A 2 -9.27 0.07 -24.40
N ILE A 3 -9.41 -0.58 -25.56
CA ILE A 3 -9.90 -1.96 -25.61
C ILE A 3 -8.62 -2.77 -25.81
N ALA A 4 -7.93 -3.10 -24.71
CA ALA A 4 -7.04 -4.25 -24.73
C ALA A 4 -7.96 -5.49 -24.69
N ARG A 5 -7.71 -6.50 -25.51
CA ARG A 5 -8.52 -7.73 -25.52
C ARG A 5 -8.56 -8.34 -24.10
N SER A 6 -9.71 -8.23 -23.46
CA SER A 6 -10.01 -8.62 -22.09
C SER A 6 -10.66 -10.02 -22.13
N GLU A 7 -9.83 -11.05 -22.32
CA GLU A 7 -10.29 -12.45 -22.23
C GLU A 7 -9.95 -13.08 -20.86
N TYR A 8 -8.96 -12.54 -20.14
CA TYR A 8 -8.40 -13.15 -18.91
C TYR A 8 -8.46 -12.27 -17.65
N ASP A 9 -9.23 -11.18 -17.66
CA ASP A 9 -9.37 -10.25 -16.53
C ASP A 9 -10.77 -10.26 -15.87
N ARG A 10 -11.65 -11.20 -16.28
CA ARG A 10 -13.00 -11.33 -15.70
C ARG A 10 -12.99 -11.86 -14.26
N GLY A 11 -12.06 -12.73 -13.92
CA GLY A 11 -11.87 -13.24 -12.56
C GLY A 11 -10.75 -12.48 -11.85
N ILE A 12 -10.87 -12.33 -10.53
CA ILE A 12 -9.88 -11.61 -9.70
C ILE A 12 -8.53 -12.36 -9.69
N ASN A 13 -8.58 -13.70 -9.64
CA ASN A 13 -7.42 -14.59 -9.53
C ASN A 13 -7.16 -15.40 -10.82
N THR A 14 -7.49 -14.84 -11.99
CA THR A 14 -7.24 -15.52 -13.29
C THR A 14 -5.85 -15.18 -13.81
N PHE A 15 -5.07 -16.21 -14.15
CA PHE A 15 -3.77 -16.06 -14.80
C PHE A 15 -3.92 -15.77 -16.29
N SER A 16 -3.11 -14.84 -16.79
CA SER A 16 -2.95 -14.60 -18.23
C SER A 16 -2.17 -15.75 -18.90
N PRO A 17 -2.19 -15.87 -20.24
CA PRO A 17 -1.35 -16.82 -20.98
C PRO A 17 0.15 -16.68 -20.68
N GLU A 18 0.60 -15.50 -20.25
CA GLU A 18 1.97 -15.19 -19.85
C GLU A 18 2.26 -15.47 -18.37
N GLY A 19 1.28 -16.00 -17.63
CA GLY A 19 1.41 -16.33 -16.21
C GLY A 19 1.30 -15.13 -15.25
N ARG A 20 0.69 -14.03 -15.69
CA ARG A 20 0.56 -12.79 -14.90
C ARG A 20 -0.86 -12.63 -14.36
N LEU A 21 -0.99 -11.95 -13.21
CA LEU A 21 -2.29 -11.55 -12.66
C LEU A 21 -2.60 -10.12 -13.10
N PHE A 22 -3.54 -9.96 -14.04
CA PHE A 22 -3.87 -8.66 -14.60
C PHE A 22 -4.38 -7.65 -13.57
N GLN A 23 -5.08 -8.09 -12.52
CA GLN A 23 -5.54 -7.19 -11.45
C GLN A 23 -4.37 -6.52 -10.69
N VAL A 24 -3.25 -7.23 -10.52
CA VAL A 24 -2.04 -6.66 -9.91
C VAL A 24 -1.41 -5.64 -10.86
N GLU A 25 -1.39 -5.92 -12.16
CA GLU A 25 -0.87 -4.97 -13.16
C GLU A 25 -1.70 -3.70 -13.23
N TYR A 26 -3.03 -3.83 -13.23
CA TYR A 26 -3.94 -2.68 -13.19
C TYR A 26 -3.70 -1.82 -11.95
N SER A 27 -3.42 -2.46 -10.81
CA SER A 27 -3.07 -1.76 -9.58
C SER A 27 -1.76 -0.97 -9.73
N LEU A 28 -0.73 -1.54 -10.36
CA LEU A 28 0.52 -0.85 -10.65
C LEU A 28 0.34 0.33 -11.63
N GLU A 29 -0.53 0.19 -12.64
CA GLU A 29 -0.87 1.29 -13.54
C GLU A 29 -1.62 2.43 -12.82
N ALA A 30 -2.49 2.10 -11.86
CA ALA A 30 -3.20 3.10 -11.06
C ALA A 30 -2.23 3.96 -10.22
N ILE A 31 -1.12 3.39 -9.73
CA ILE A 31 -0.09 4.13 -8.98
C ILE A 31 0.54 5.22 -9.84
N LYS A 32 0.70 5.02 -11.16
CA LYS A 32 1.31 6.01 -12.07
C LYS A 32 0.47 7.29 -12.21
N LEU A 33 -0.82 7.23 -11.88
CA LEU A 33 -1.72 8.39 -11.86
C LEU A 33 -1.63 9.17 -10.54
N GLY A 34 -1.00 8.59 -9.53
CA GLY A 34 -0.73 9.21 -8.23
C GLY A 34 0.19 10.43 -8.35
N SER A 35 0.12 11.31 -7.35
CA SER A 35 1.11 12.38 -7.21
C SER A 35 2.49 11.82 -6.88
N THR A 36 3.53 12.54 -7.28
CA THR A 36 4.91 12.13 -7.05
C THR A 36 5.24 12.07 -5.55
N ALA A 37 5.88 10.98 -5.11
CA ALA A 37 6.49 10.84 -3.79
C ALA A 37 7.92 10.32 -3.97
N ILE A 38 8.87 10.86 -3.21
CA ILE A 38 10.30 10.56 -3.29
C ILE A 38 10.83 10.30 -1.88
N GLY A 39 11.64 9.26 -1.73
CA GLY A 39 12.43 8.99 -0.53
C GLY A 39 13.91 8.99 -0.85
N VAL A 40 14.72 9.68 -0.05
CA VAL A 40 16.19 9.68 -0.16
C VAL A 40 16.78 9.21 1.15
N THR A 41 17.57 8.14 1.10
CA THR A 41 18.28 7.58 2.26
C THR A 41 19.76 7.90 2.17
N THR A 42 20.31 8.42 3.26
CA THR A 42 21.74 8.69 3.45
C THR A 42 22.26 7.93 4.67
N ALA A 43 23.54 8.09 5.00
CA ALA A 43 24.12 7.48 6.21
C ALA A 43 23.57 8.11 7.50
N GLU A 44 23.07 9.35 7.43
CA GLU A 44 22.58 10.13 8.56
C GLU A 44 21.07 9.98 8.78
N GLY A 45 20.31 9.56 7.77
CA GLY A 45 18.85 9.41 7.89
C GLY A 45 18.13 9.25 6.56
N THR A 46 16.81 9.33 6.60
CA THR A 46 15.94 9.26 5.41
C THR A 46 15.01 10.47 5.36
N VAL A 47 14.86 11.05 4.17
CA VAL A 47 13.95 12.17 3.90
C VAL A 47 12.86 11.72 2.94
N LEU A 48 11.61 12.05 3.27
CA LEU A 48 10.44 11.82 2.43
C LEU A 48 9.90 13.15 1.91
N GLY A 49 9.70 13.26 0.59
CA GLY A 49 9.13 14.42 -0.08
C GLY A 49 7.94 14.01 -0.94
N VAL A 50 6.83 14.77 -0.86
CA VAL A 50 5.59 14.46 -1.60
C VAL A 50 5.03 15.68 -2.29
N GLU A 51 4.52 15.49 -3.50
CA GLU A 51 3.78 16.51 -4.24
C GLU A 51 2.33 16.58 -3.72
N LYS A 52 1.97 17.70 -3.09
CA LYS A 52 0.56 18.04 -2.83
C LYS A 52 -0.01 18.76 -4.05
N ARG A 53 -0.70 18.02 -4.92
CA ARG A 53 -1.39 18.58 -6.08
C ARG A 53 -2.67 19.29 -5.65
N ILE A 54 -2.57 20.59 -5.43
CA ILE A 54 -3.69 21.45 -5.02
C ILE A 54 -4.50 21.85 -6.26
N THR A 55 -5.76 21.45 -6.32
CA THR A 55 -6.62 21.68 -7.50
C THR A 55 -7.35 23.01 -7.48
N SER A 56 -7.46 23.65 -6.31
CA SER A 56 -8.15 24.93 -6.12
C SER A 56 -7.48 25.74 -5.02
N SER A 57 -7.45 27.06 -5.18
CA SER A 57 -6.98 28.00 -4.16
C SER A 57 -7.86 28.02 -2.91
N LEU A 58 -9.07 27.47 -2.98
CA LEU A 58 -9.98 27.32 -1.84
C LEU A 58 -9.64 26.13 -0.96
N LEU A 59 -8.73 25.25 -1.41
CA LEU A 59 -8.39 24.03 -0.69
C LEU A 59 -7.28 24.31 0.33
N GLU A 60 -7.58 24.02 1.60
CA GLU A 60 -6.62 24.17 2.69
C GLU A 60 -5.53 23.08 2.59
N THR A 61 -4.32 23.49 2.22
CA THR A 61 -3.21 22.58 1.89
C THR A 61 -2.75 21.72 3.08
N SER A 62 -2.98 22.19 4.30
CA SER A 62 -2.66 21.45 5.52
C SER A 62 -3.56 20.23 5.71
N SER A 63 -4.80 20.26 5.21
CA SER A 63 -5.76 19.14 5.30
C SER A 63 -5.38 17.94 4.43
N VAL A 64 -4.51 18.13 3.43
CA VAL A 64 -4.05 17.05 2.53
C VAL A 64 -2.80 16.42 3.11
N GLU A 65 -2.98 15.30 3.80
CA GLU A 65 -1.88 14.50 4.35
C GLU A 65 -1.42 13.45 3.33
N LYS A 66 -0.11 13.39 3.10
CA LYS A 66 0.55 12.42 2.22
C LYS A 66 1.83 11.84 2.81
N VAL A 67 2.41 12.51 3.79
CA VAL A 67 3.39 11.94 4.71
C VAL A 67 2.67 11.76 6.04
N VAL A 68 2.74 10.56 6.58
CA VAL A 68 2.10 10.19 7.84
C VAL A 68 3.11 9.50 8.75
N GLU A 69 2.93 9.71 10.04
CA GLU A 69 3.68 8.98 11.07
C GLU A 69 3.01 7.61 11.31
N ILE A 70 3.80 6.54 11.27
CA ILE A 70 3.39 5.19 11.70
C ILE A 70 3.83 4.97 13.15
N ASP A 71 5.07 5.32 13.44
CA ASP A 71 5.66 5.30 14.78
C ASP A 71 6.74 6.39 14.86
N LYS A 72 7.25 6.66 16.06
CA LYS A 72 8.25 7.71 16.31
C LYS A 72 9.50 7.59 15.43
N HIS A 73 9.85 6.37 15.01
CA HIS A 73 11.00 6.07 14.15
C HIS A 73 10.61 5.66 12.72
N ILE A 74 9.31 5.67 12.36
CA ILE A 74 8.82 5.24 11.04
C ILE A 74 7.84 6.27 10.47
N GLY A 75 8.27 6.93 9.38
CA GLY A 75 7.41 7.73 8.52
C GLY A 75 7.02 6.98 7.25
N CYS A 76 5.84 7.28 6.70
CA CYS A 76 5.37 6.71 5.44
C CYS A 76 4.88 7.82 4.50
N ALA A 77 5.26 7.71 3.22
CA ALA A 77 4.77 8.57 2.15
C ALA A 77 3.89 7.75 1.20
N MET A 78 2.70 8.27 0.88
CA MET A 78 1.73 7.58 0.03
C MET A 78 1.64 8.19 -1.37
N SER A 79 1.51 7.32 -2.38
CA SER A 79 1.15 7.68 -3.76
C SER A 79 0.10 6.71 -4.29
N GLY A 80 -0.73 7.16 -5.22
CA GLY A 80 -1.91 6.42 -5.71
C GLY A 80 -3.19 6.82 -4.98
N LEU A 81 -4.08 5.85 -4.75
CA LEU A 81 -5.38 6.06 -4.11
C LEU A 81 -5.23 6.23 -2.60
N GLN A 82 -5.51 7.43 -2.09
CA GLN A 82 -5.38 7.75 -0.67
C GLN A 82 -6.36 6.99 0.24
N ALA A 83 -7.51 6.57 -0.30
CA ALA A 83 -8.51 5.83 0.46
C ALA A 83 -7.94 4.49 0.95
N ASP A 84 -7.30 3.75 0.07
CA ASP A 84 -6.72 2.43 0.37
C ASP A 84 -5.50 2.57 1.30
N ALA A 85 -4.69 3.61 1.09
CA ALA A 85 -3.54 3.91 1.93
C ALA A 85 -3.91 4.07 3.40
N ARG A 86 -5.03 4.73 3.72
CA ARG A 86 -5.46 4.95 5.11
C ARG A 86 -5.66 3.66 5.90
N SER A 87 -6.28 2.65 5.28
CA SER A 87 -6.47 1.34 5.92
C SER A 87 -5.13 0.64 6.17
N MET A 88 -4.21 0.69 5.19
CA MET A 88 -2.87 0.12 5.32
C MET A 88 -2.03 0.81 6.41
N ILE A 89 -2.13 2.14 6.52
CA ILE A 89 -1.42 2.93 7.53
C ILE A 89 -1.93 2.60 8.95
N GLU A 90 -3.24 2.46 9.11
CA GLU A 90 -3.81 2.10 10.41
C GLU A 90 -3.37 0.68 10.84
N HIS A 91 -3.39 -0.27 9.91
CA HIS A 91 -2.86 -1.60 10.16
C HIS A 91 -1.36 -1.56 10.56
N ALA A 92 -0.57 -0.72 9.90
CA ALA A 92 0.84 -0.53 10.23
C ALA A 92 1.04 0.03 11.65
N ARG A 93 0.23 1.03 12.05
CA ARG A 93 0.26 1.62 13.40
C ARG A 93 -0.08 0.58 14.47
N VAL A 94 -1.17 -0.15 14.27
CA VAL A 94 -1.59 -1.22 15.18
C VAL A 94 -0.50 -2.30 15.29
N THR A 95 0.09 -2.70 14.17
CA THR A 95 1.18 -3.69 14.14
C THR A 95 2.41 -3.18 14.90
N SER A 96 2.80 -1.93 14.71
CA SER A 96 3.94 -1.32 15.41
C SER A 96 3.73 -1.30 16.92
N GLN A 97 2.56 -0.83 17.37
CA GLN A 97 2.23 -0.77 18.80
C GLN A 97 2.09 -2.17 19.42
N SER A 98 1.52 -3.13 18.69
CA SER A 98 1.45 -4.53 19.13
C SER A 98 2.84 -5.14 19.30
N HIS A 99 3.76 -4.91 18.37
CA HIS A 99 5.15 -5.37 18.51
C HIS A 99 5.82 -4.75 19.73
N ALA A 100 5.71 -3.43 19.88
CA ALA A 100 6.27 -2.72 21.04
C ALA A 100 5.68 -3.22 22.37
N PHE A 101 4.39 -3.53 22.41
CA PHE A 101 3.73 -4.09 23.59
C PHE A 101 4.24 -5.50 23.92
N ASN A 102 4.37 -6.38 22.93
CA ASN A 102 4.73 -7.77 23.15
C ASN A 102 6.23 -7.99 23.41
N TYR A 103 7.09 -7.22 22.74
CA TYR A 103 8.54 -7.42 22.76
C TYR A 103 9.30 -6.30 23.47
N ALA A 104 8.62 -5.25 23.92
CA ALA A 104 9.21 -4.08 24.59
C ALA A 104 10.32 -3.39 23.77
N GLU A 105 10.25 -3.48 22.43
CA GLU A 105 11.19 -2.84 21.51
C GLU A 105 10.49 -2.29 20.26
N PRO A 106 11.02 -1.23 19.63
CA PRO A 106 10.48 -0.69 18.39
C PRO A 106 10.56 -1.70 17.26
N ILE A 107 9.49 -1.85 16.48
CA ILE A 107 9.46 -2.75 15.32
C ILE A 107 10.50 -2.32 14.27
N LYS A 108 11.14 -3.28 13.60
CA LYS A 108 11.99 -2.98 12.43
C LYS A 108 11.14 -2.51 11.25
N VAL A 109 11.68 -1.56 10.46
CA VAL A 109 11.01 -1.03 9.26
C VAL A 109 10.64 -2.14 8.27
N GLU A 110 11.54 -3.10 8.10
CA GLU A 110 11.32 -4.29 7.25
C GLU A 110 10.13 -5.12 7.74
N SER A 111 10.06 -5.42 9.04
CA SER A 111 8.96 -6.20 9.64
C SER A 111 7.62 -5.46 9.53
N CYS A 112 7.61 -4.14 9.70
CA CYS A 112 6.41 -3.32 9.49
C CYS A 112 5.97 -3.36 8.02
N THR A 113 6.92 -3.26 7.08
CA THR A 113 6.63 -3.32 5.64
C THR A 113 6.08 -4.69 5.25
N GLN A 114 6.67 -5.77 5.77
CA GLN A 114 6.19 -7.12 5.52
C GLN A 114 4.74 -7.31 5.99
N ALA A 115 4.39 -6.83 7.19
CA ALA A 115 3.01 -6.91 7.69
C ALA A 115 2.00 -6.16 6.82
N ILE A 116 2.40 -5.02 6.22
CA ILE A 116 1.57 -4.28 5.27
C ILE A 116 1.43 -5.06 3.95
N CYS A 117 2.52 -5.66 3.45
CA CYS A 117 2.47 -6.51 2.25
C CYS A 117 1.57 -7.73 2.45
N ASP A 118 1.61 -8.36 3.64
CA ASP A 118 0.77 -9.49 3.98
C ASP A 118 -0.72 -9.10 4.02
N LEU A 119 -1.05 -7.86 4.40
CA LEU A 119 -2.41 -7.33 4.27
C LEU A 119 -2.75 -7.03 2.80
N ALA A 120 -1.83 -6.44 2.04
CA ALA A 120 -2.04 -6.05 0.65
C ALA A 120 -2.31 -7.25 -0.28
N LEU A 121 -1.81 -8.44 0.05
CA LEU A 121 -2.06 -9.68 -0.68
C LEU A 121 -3.44 -10.30 -0.39
N ARG A 122 -4.17 -9.82 0.62
CA ARG A 122 -5.50 -10.34 0.99
C ARG A 122 -6.60 -9.70 0.16
N PHE A 123 -6.60 -9.95 -1.15
CA PHE A 123 -7.69 -9.59 -2.06
C PHE A 123 -8.15 -10.84 -2.83
N GLY A 124 -9.47 -10.99 -3.04
CA GLY A 124 -10.02 -12.17 -3.73
C GLY A 124 -11.46 -12.51 -3.32
N GLU A 125 -12.06 -13.45 -4.05
CA GLU A 125 -13.46 -13.88 -3.86
C GLU A 125 -13.69 -14.69 -2.58
N SER A 126 -12.64 -15.12 -1.87
CA SER A 126 -12.74 -15.78 -0.57
C SER A 126 -13.21 -14.87 0.57
N ALA A 127 -13.41 -13.57 0.32
CA ALA A 127 -13.96 -12.64 1.30
C ALA A 127 -15.43 -12.90 1.68
N SER A 128 -16.15 -13.79 0.97
CA SER A 128 -17.57 -14.08 1.23
C SER A 128 -17.87 -15.45 1.87
N GLY A 129 -16.87 -16.20 2.36
CA GLY A 129 -17.15 -17.46 3.06
C GLY A 129 -15.94 -18.07 3.75
N GLU A 130 -16.07 -18.27 5.07
CA GLU A 130 -15.46 -19.23 6.03
C GLU A 130 -14.04 -19.82 5.83
N GLU A 131 -13.24 -19.43 4.85
CA GLU A 131 -11.91 -19.98 4.59
C GLU A 131 -10.85 -18.87 4.56
N GLU A 132 -10.45 -18.39 5.75
CA GLU A 132 -9.31 -17.47 5.95
C GLU A 132 -7.94 -18.09 5.54
N GLU A 133 -7.90 -19.38 5.17
CA GLU A 133 -6.64 -20.12 4.93
C GLU A 133 -6.10 -20.08 3.50
N SER A 134 -6.83 -19.57 2.49
CA SER A 134 -6.29 -19.45 1.13
C SER A 134 -5.51 -18.15 0.90
N ILE A 135 -4.58 -17.84 1.81
CA ILE A 135 -3.52 -16.87 1.51
C ILE A 135 -2.74 -17.45 0.34
N MET A 136 -2.68 -16.72 -0.78
CA MET A 136 -1.89 -17.05 -1.96
C MET A 136 -0.55 -17.67 -1.52
N SER A 137 -0.33 -18.94 -1.86
CA SER A 137 0.92 -19.62 -1.49
C SER A 137 2.09 -18.85 -2.08
N ARG A 138 2.98 -18.40 -1.19
CA ARG A 138 4.25 -17.78 -1.58
C ARG A 138 5.05 -18.82 -2.37
N PRO A 139 5.63 -18.49 -3.54
CA PRO A 139 6.61 -19.36 -4.18
C PRO A 139 7.87 -19.52 -3.30
#